data_AF-A0A8H2XLI3-F1
#
_entry.id   AF-A0A8H2XLI3-F1
#
_cell.length_a   1.000
_cell.length_b   1.000
_cell.length_c   1.000
_cell.angle_alpha   90.00
_cell.angle_beta   90.00
_cell.angle_gamma   90.00
#
_symmetry.space_group_name_H-M   'P 1'
#
loop_
_entity.id
_entity.type
_entity.pdbx_description
1 polymer ?
#
loop_
_entity_poly.entity_id
_entity_poly.type
_entity_poly.pdbx_seq_one_letter_code
_entity_poly.pdbx_strand_id
1 'polypeptide(L)'
;MRITVLLEYFVDLNFEPEEARALHQKYYTEYGLSVRGLIEHHDVDPLDFDAKCDASLPLEELLAPDPAVRKLLEDVDLSKARIWALTNAYKTHAQRVLRILKLEDLFEGLVFCDYEVKNFSCKPERRFYDEALALAQTTAEKSYFVDDNFGNVRGAKWKHCAFLYDAALDAKALAGTGAGGGVGNIGDLKPEDGISVIHRLEDLRQVWPEVFKS
;
A
#
# COMPACT_ATOMS: atom_id res chain seq x y z
N MET A 1 -5.61 -12.42 10.04
CA MET A 1 -4.95 -11.73 11.17
C MET A 1 -5.22 -10.22 11.14
N ARG A 2 -4.74 -9.42 10.17
CA ARG A 2 -5.06 -7.98 10.13
C ARG A 2 -6.56 -7.67 10.03
N ILE A 3 -7.29 -8.33 9.13
CA ILE A 3 -8.76 -8.18 9.05
C ILE A 3 -9.45 -8.59 10.35
N THR A 4 -8.96 -9.62 11.02
CA THR A 4 -9.54 -10.09 12.29
C THR A 4 -9.47 -8.99 13.34
N VAL A 5 -8.30 -8.38 13.52
CA VAL A 5 -8.10 -7.26 14.46
C VAL A 5 -8.94 -6.04 14.05
N LEU A 6 -9.06 -5.75 12.75
CA LEU A 6 -9.94 -4.68 12.27
C LEU A 6 -11.40 -4.95 12.63
N LEU A 7 -11.92 -6.15 12.39
CA LEU A 7 -13.31 -6.49 12.72
C LEU A 7 -13.54 -6.50 14.24
N GLU A 8 -12.57 -6.96 15.03
CA GLU A 8 -12.61 -6.85 16.50
C GLU A 8 -12.72 -5.40 16.94
N TYR A 9 -11.97 -4.49 16.34
CA TYR A 9 -12.08 -3.06 16.63
C TYR A 9 -13.47 -2.48 16.33
N PHE A 10 -14.10 -2.87 15.22
CA PHE A 10 -15.47 -2.46 14.92
C PHE A 10 -16.46 -3.00 15.97
N VAL A 11 -16.26 -4.23 16.43
CA VAL A 11 -17.07 -4.81 17.51
C VAL A 11 -16.86 -4.06 18.84
N ASP A 12 -15.64 -3.62 19.14
CA ASP A 12 -15.34 -2.78 20.31
C ASP A 12 -16.00 -1.39 20.23
N LEU A 13 -16.33 -0.91 19.03
CA LEU A 13 -17.17 0.27 18.80
C LEU A 13 -18.68 0.00 18.92
N ASN A 14 -19.07 -1.21 19.35
CA ASN A 14 -20.44 -1.70 19.46
C ASN A 14 -21.17 -1.93 18.13
N PHE A 15 -20.46 -2.18 17.03
CA PHE A 15 -21.09 -2.70 15.82
C PHE A 15 -21.33 -4.20 15.94
N GLU A 16 -22.51 -4.66 15.51
CA GLU A 16 -22.76 -6.10 15.40
C GLU A 16 -21.81 -6.73 14.37
N PRO A 17 -21.38 -8.00 14.54
CA PRO A 17 -20.35 -8.60 13.68
C PRO A 17 -20.63 -8.55 12.16
N GLU A 18 -21.90 -8.69 11.76
CA GLU A 18 -22.28 -8.58 10.34
C GLU A 18 -22.25 -7.12 9.85
N GLU A 19 -22.62 -6.17 10.69
CA GLU A 19 -22.51 -4.74 10.40
C GLU A 19 -21.05 -4.30 10.32
N ALA A 20 -20.19 -4.77 11.23
CA ALA A 20 -18.75 -4.56 11.20
C ALA A 20 -18.14 -4.98 9.85
N ARG A 21 -18.50 -6.17 9.35
CA ARG A 21 -18.06 -6.65 8.03
C ARG A 21 -18.56 -5.77 6.90
N ALA A 22 -19.85 -5.40 6.93
CA ALA A 22 -20.46 -4.56 5.91
C ALA A 22 -19.83 -3.17 5.87
N LEU A 23 -19.61 -2.54 7.02
CA LEU A 23 -18.96 -1.23 7.14
C LEU A 23 -17.49 -1.29 6.74
N HIS A 24 -16.75 -2.31 7.18
CA HIS A 24 -15.38 -2.52 6.75
C HIS A 24 -15.28 -2.60 5.22
N GLN A 25 -16.13 -3.44 4.58
CA GLN A 25 -16.17 -3.56 3.14
C GLN A 25 -16.56 -2.24 2.47
N LYS A 26 -17.62 -1.59 2.94
CA LYS A 26 -18.10 -0.31 2.42
C LYS A 26 -16.99 0.74 2.44
N TYR A 27 -16.38 0.98 3.60
CA TYR A 27 -15.35 2.01 3.75
C TYR A 27 -14.07 1.67 3.01
N TYR A 28 -13.70 0.39 2.96
CA TYR A 28 -12.58 -0.02 2.13
C TYR A 28 -12.85 0.23 0.64
N THR A 29 -14.04 -0.10 0.13
CA THR A 29 -14.40 0.15 -1.27
C THR A 29 -14.52 1.64 -1.59
N GLU A 30 -15.10 2.43 -0.70
CA GLU A 30 -15.37 3.85 -0.92
C GLU A 30 -14.11 4.71 -0.77
N TYR A 31 -13.27 4.41 0.22
CA TYR A 31 -12.13 5.24 0.59
C TYR A 31 -10.77 4.58 0.34
N GLY A 32 -10.70 3.29 -0.03
CA GLY A 32 -9.43 2.54 -0.12
C GLY A 32 -8.79 2.24 1.25
N LEU A 33 -9.45 2.66 2.34
CA LEU A 33 -9.00 2.47 3.72
C LEU A 33 -10.22 2.53 4.67
N SER A 34 -10.47 1.45 5.43
CA SER A 34 -11.63 1.38 6.31
C SER A 34 -11.63 2.42 7.44
N VAL A 35 -10.44 2.73 7.99
CA VAL A 35 -10.30 3.74 9.06
C VAL A 35 -10.74 5.13 8.62
N ARG A 36 -10.60 5.49 7.34
CA ARG A 36 -11.06 6.81 6.88
C ARG A 36 -12.57 6.96 7.07
N GLY A 37 -13.34 5.92 6.75
CA GLY A 37 -14.78 5.94 6.99
C GLY A 37 -15.13 5.93 8.48
N LEU A 38 -14.32 5.28 9.32
CA LEU A 38 -14.49 5.34 10.78
C LEU A 38 -14.25 6.75 11.33
N ILE A 39 -13.17 7.42 10.90
CA ILE A 39 -12.86 8.79 11.34
C ILE A 39 -13.93 9.76 10.85
N GLU A 40 -14.39 9.62 9.60
CA GLU A 40 -15.30 10.57 8.96
C GLU A 40 -16.75 10.43 9.45
N HIS A 41 -17.22 9.20 9.69
CA HIS A 41 -18.64 8.93 9.99
C HIS A 41 -18.91 8.53 11.45
N HIS A 42 -17.89 8.16 12.21
CA HIS A 42 -18.04 7.58 13.56
C HIS A 42 -17.19 8.24 14.64
N ASP A 43 -16.53 9.36 14.34
CA ASP A 43 -15.71 10.16 15.27
C ASP A 43 -14.63 9.32 16.00
N VAL A 44 -14.10 8.31 15.30
CA VAL A 44 -13.04 7.47 15.81
C VAL A 44 -11.75 8.27 15.94
N ASP A 45 -11.11 8.20 17.12
CA ASP A 45 -9.77 8.72 17.34
C ASP A 45 -8.77 7.92 16.49
N PRO A 46 -8.09 8.54 15.51
CA PRO A 46 -7.15 7.84 14.67
C PRO A 46 -5.96 7.23 15.41
N LEU A 47 -5.55 7.79 16.54
CA LEU A 47 -4.47 7.26 17.35
C LEU A 47 -4.91 6.02 18.16
N ASP A 48 -6.17 5.97 18.60
CA ASP A 48 -6.75 4.78 19.22
C ASP A 48 -6.85 3.63 18.20
N PHE A 49 -7.30 3.93 16.98
CA PHE A 49 -7.31 2.96 15.90
C PHE A 49 -5.91 2.43 15.58
N ASP A 50 -4.90 3.30 15.40
CA ASP A 50 -3.53 2.86 15.11
C ASP A 50 -2.99 1.94 16.23
N ALA A 51 -3.22 2.32 17.50
CA ALA A 51 -2.80 1.56 18.66
C ALA A 51 -3.45 0.16 18.72
N LYS A 52 -4.75 0.07 18.48
CA LYS A 52 -5.49 -1.21 18.60
C LYS A 52 -5.45 -2.06 17.35
N CYS A 53 -5.21 -1.49 16.17
CA CYS A 53 -5.21 -2.22 14.91
C CYS A 53 -3.81 -2.47 14.35
N ASP A 54 -3.09 -1.44 13.95
CA ASP A 54 -1.84 -1.60 13.21
C ASP A 54 -0.64 -1.84 14.14
N ALA A 55 -0.65 -1.26 15.34
CA ALA A 55 0.39 -1.45 16.35
C ALA A 55 0.26 -2.78 17.13
N SER A 56 -0.96 -3.30 17.29
CA SER A 56 -1.23 -4.54 18.02
C SER A 56 -0.79 -5.81 17.28
N LEU A 57 -0.50 -5.71 15.97
CA LEU A 57 -0.01 -6.84 15.19
C LEU A 57 1.37 -7.29 15.67
N PRO A 58 1.64 -8.61 15.81
CA PRO A 58 2.95 -9.13 16.21
C PRO A 58 3.90 -9.17 15.00
N LEU A 59 4.18 -8.02 14.38
CA LEU A 59 4.92 -7.93 13.13
C LEU A 59 6.33 -8.52 13.22
N GLU A 60 6.99 -8.44 14.37
CA GLU A 60 8.33 -8.98 14.60
C GLU A 60 8.38 -10.51 14.53
N GLU A 61 7.25 -11.19 14.74
CA GLU A 61 7.14 -12.65 14.62
C GLU A 61 6.78 -13.08 13.19
N LEU A 62 6.23 -12.17 12.39
CA LEU A 62 5.62 -12.45 11.09
C LEU A 62 6.47 -11.99 9.92
N LEU A 63 7.26 -10.94 10.13
CA LEU A 63 8.11 -10.34 9.12
C LEU A 63 9.57 -10.67 9.41
N ALA A 64 10.27 -11.06 8.37
CA ALA A 64 11.71 -11.25 8.40
C ALA A 64 12.33 -10.50 7.22
N PRO A 65 13.57 -9.99 7.36
CA PRO A 65 14.29 -9.39 6.23
C PRO A 65 14.36 -10.35 5.05
N ASP A 66 14.14 -9.82 3.85
CA ASP A 66 14.35 -10.54 2.60
C ASP A 66 15.62 -10.00 1.92
N PRO A 67 16.73 -10.75 1.91
CA PRO A 67 17.97 -10.33 1.27
C PRO A 67 17.82 -10.04 -0.24
N ALA A 68 16.90 -10.72 -0.93
CA ALA A 68 16.69 -10.50 -2.37
C ALA A 68 16.04 -9.14 -2.63
N VAL A 69 15.06 -8.75 -1.82
CA VAL A 69 14.42 -7.41 -1.88
C VAL A 69 15.41 -6.33 -1.49
N ARG A 70 16.19 -6.52 -0.42
CA ARG A 70 17.23 -5.57 -0.03
C ARG A 70 18.23 -5.37 -1.18
N LYS A 71 18.72 -6.47 -1.75
CA LYS A 71 19.68 -6.42 -2.86
C LYS A 71 19.11 -5.72 -4.09
N LEU A 72 17.83 -5.95 -4.42
CA LEU A 72 17.13 -5.24 -5.48
C LEU A 72 17.16 -3.72 -5.28
N LEU A 73 16.81 -3.24 -4.08
CA LEU A 73 16.82 -1.80 -3.79
C LEU A 73 18.24 -1.23 -3.78
N GLU A 74 19.24 -1.97 -3.28
CA GLU A 74 20.65 -1.58 -3.34
C GLU A 74 21.21 -1.52 -4.77
N ASP A 75 20.64 -2.27 -5.71
CA ASP A 75 21.02 -2.29 -7.12
C ASP A 75 20.41 -1.13 -7.92
N VAL A 76 19.49 -0.36 -7.34
CA VAL A 76 19.00 0.88 -7.96
C VAL A 76 20.17 1.84 -8.15
N ASP A 77 20.27 2.41 -9.35
CA ASP A 77 21.27 3.42 -9.65
C ASP A 77 20.83 4.77 -9.06
N LEU A 78 21.31 5.06 -7.85
CA LEU A 78 20.98 6.29 -7.13
C LEU A 78 21.45 7.59 -7.82
N SER A 79 22.28 7.50 -8.87
CA SER A 79 22.60 8.65 -9.72
C SER A 79 21.47 9.00 -10.70
N LYS A 80 20.53 8.07 -10.92
CA LYS A 80 19.40 8.19 -11.85
C LYS A 80 18.04 8.27 -11.16
N ALA A 81 17.87 7.53 -10.06
CA ALA A 81 16.58 7.37 -9.39
C ALA A 81 16.70 7.47 -7.87
N ARG A 82 15.64 7.98 -7.24
CA ARG A 82 15.48 8.02 -5.78
C ARG A 82 14.38 7.07 -5.39
N ILE A 83 14.50 6.41 -4.24
CA ILE A 83 13.53 5.40 -3.80
C ILE A 83 12.62 6.03 -2.73
N TRP A 84 11.31 5.99 -2.97
CA TRP A 84 10.29 6.54 -2.08
C TRP A 84 9.26 5.48 -1.74
N ALA A 85 8.85 5.42 -0.48
CA ALA A 85 7.79 4.52 -0.01
C ALA A 85 6.45 5.26 -0.04
N LEU A 86 5.44 4.69 -0.70
CA LEU A 86 4.09 5.24 -0.78
C LEU A 86 3.10 4.23 -0.18
N THR A 87 2.52 4.56 0.98
CA THR A 87 1.63 3.63 1.70
C THR A 87 0.33 4.30 2.11
N ASN A 88 -0.71 3.47 2.18
CA ASN A 88 -2.00 3.85 2.74
C ASN A 88 -2.05 3.72 4.28
N ALA A 89 -1.02 3.14 4.90
CA ALA A 89 -0.88 3.03 6.34
C ALA A 89 -0.40 4.36 6.97
N TYR A 90 -0.50 4.46 8.30
CA TYR A 90 0.08 5.56 9.06
C TYR A 90 1.61 5.43 9.20
N LYS A 91 2.26 6.53 9.56
CA LYS A 91 3.73 6.65 9.65
C LYS A 91 4.36 5.61 10.59
N THR A 92 3.75 5.35 11.74
CA THR A 92 4.25 4.44 12.77
C THR A 92 4.35 3.02 12.25
N HIS A 93 3.28 2.51 11.63
CA HIS A 93 3.23 1.19 11.03
C HIS A 93 4.24 1.05 9.89
N ALA A 94 4.28 2.03 8.98
CA ALA A 94 5.17 2.01 7.84
C ALA A 94 6.65 1.96 8.25
N GLN A 95 7.05 2.82 9.20
CA GLN A 95 8.42 2.85 9.73
C GLN A 95 8.77 1.56 10.47
N ARG A 96 7.83 0.99 11.24
CA ARG A 96 8.03 -0.30 11.93
C ARG A 96 8.29 -1.43 10.93
N VAL A 97 7.49 -1.53 9.87
CA VAL A 97 7.68 -2.53 8.80
C VAL A 97 9.05 -2.36 8.14
N LEU A 98 9.40 -1.15 7.71
CA LEU A 98 10.70 -0.87 7.07
C LEU A 98 11.89 -1.21 7.98
N ARG A 99 11.77 -0.98 9.29
CA ARG A 99 12.82 -1.32 10.26
C ARG A 99 12.96 -2.83 10.43
N ILE A 100 11.85 -3.56 10.61
CA ILE A 100 11.87 -5.02 10.76
C ILE A 100 12.48 -5.68 9.52
N LEU A 101 12.10 -5.21 8.33
CA LEU A 101 12.62 -5.70 7.06
C LEU A 101 14.06 -5.23 6.75
N LYS A 102 14.62 -4.32 7.55
CA LYS A 102 15.93 -3.68 7.34
C LYS A 102 16.03 -3.02 5.97
N LEU A 103 15.05 -2.18 5.63
CA LEU A 103 15.00 -1.42 4.38
C LEU A 103 14.92 0.10 4.61
N GLU A 104 14.75 0.57 5.86
CA GLU A 104 14.56 1.99 6.18
C GLU A 104 15.68 2.90 5.65
N ASP A 105 16.92 2.40 5.59
CA ASP A 105 18.09 3.11 5.10
C ASP A 105 18.13 3.30 3.58
N LEU A 106 17.25 2.61 2.84
CA LEU A 106 17.23 2.62 1.37
C LEU A 106 16.21 3.58 0.79
N PHE A 107 15.29 4.11 1.60
CA PHE A 107 14.25 5.04 1.17
C PHE A 107 14.63 6.48 1.51
N GLU A 108 14.58 7.37 0.54
CA GLU A 108 14.79 8.81 0.72
C GLU A 108 13.61 9.47 1.44
N GLY A 109 12.40 8.97 1.21
CA GLY A 109 11.19 9.53 1.79
C GLY A 109 10.04 8.54 1.88
N LEU A 110 9.08 8.89 2.72
CA LEU A 110 7.88 8.13 3.02
C LEU A 110 6.65 9.05 2.86
N VAL A 111 5.75 8.68 1.97
CA VAL A 111 4.40 9.25 1.85
C VAL A 111 3.43 8.27 2.47
N PHE A 112 2.65 8.74 3.43
CA PHE A 112 1.74 7.95 4.24
C PHE A 112 0.39 8.68 4.39
N CYS A 113 -0.65 7.95 4.79
CA CYS A 113 -1.93 8.55 5.13
C CYS A 113 -1.82 9.20 6.50
N ASP A 114 -1.85 10.53 6.59
CA ASP A 114 -1.80 11.22 7.88
C ASP A 114 -3.18 11.24 8.54
N TYR A 115 -3.43 10.27 9.42
CA TYR A 115 -4.74 10.12 10.04
C TYR A 115 -5.11 11.29 10.98
N GLU A 116 -4.14 12.12 11.39
CA GLU A 116 -4.38 13.31 12.22
C GLU A 116 -4.99 14.47 11.40
N VAL A 117 -4.93 14.40 10.07
CA VAL A 117 -5.45 15.42 9.16
C VAL A 117 -6.82 15.01 8.63
N LYS A 118 -7.85 15.84 8.87
CA LYS A 118 -9.16 15.61 8.26
C LYS A 118 -9.07 15.61 6.74
N ASN A 119 -9.77 14.69 6.09
CA ASN A 119 -9.76 14.53 4.63
C ASN A 119 -8.35 14.33 4.07
N PHE A 120 -7.49 13.57 4.77
CA PHE A 120 -6.22 13.11 4.22
C PHE A 120 -6.46 12.33 2.92
N SER A 121 -5.53 12.45 1.97
CA SER A 121 -5.60 11.71 0.73
C SER A 121 -5.06 10.29 0.92
N CYS A 122 -5.54 9.34 0.11
CA CYS A 122 -5.04 7.96 0.10
C CYS A 122 -5.10 7.38 -1.31
N LYS A 123 -4.31 6.34 -1.59
CA LYS A 123 -4.44 5.60 -2.86
C LYS A 123 -5.85 4.96 -2.91
N PRO A 124 -6.55 4.98 -4.06
CA PRO A 124 -6.10 5.37 -5.40
C PRO A 124 -6.44 6.82 -5.80
N GLU A 125 -6.69 7.73 -4.85
CA GLU A 125 -7.08 9.11 -5.16
C GLU A 125 -5.96 9.88 -5.86
N ARG A 126 -6.34 10.67 -6.88
CA ARG A 126 -5.38 11.49 -7.65
C ARG A 126 -4.56 12.43 -6.76
N ARG A 127 -5.20 13.02 -5.75
CA ARG A 127 -4.58 13.95 -4.80
C ARG A 127 -3.38 13.32 -4.07
N PHE A 128 -3.46 12.04 -3.69
CA PHE A 128 -2.36 11.34 -3.00
C PHE A 128 -1.11 11.27 -3.86
N TYR A 129 -1.27 10.93 -5.15
CA TYR A 129 -0.15 10.86 -6.08
C TYR A 129 0.43 12.24 -6.39
N ASP A 130 -0.41 13.27 -6.54
CA ASP A 130 0.06 14.64 -6.77
C ASP A 130 0.84 15.17 -5.55
N GLU A 131 0.38 14.90 -4.33
CA GLU A 131 1.09 15.22 -3.08
C GLU A 131 2.43 14.47 -2.98
N ALA A 132 2.45 13.18 -3.35
CA ALA A 132 3.69 12.39 -3.37
C ALA A 132 4.72 12.94 -4.37
N LEU A 133 4.30 13.26 -5.59
CA LEU A 133 5.17 13.83 -6.63
C LEU A 133 5.69 15.22 -6.21
N ALA A 134 4.85 16.05 -5.58
CA ALA A 134 5.24 17.36 -5.08
C ALA A 134 6.27 17.26 -3.96
N LEU A 135 6.06 16.38 -2.99
CA LEU A 135 7.01 16.15 -1.89
C LEU A 135 8.35 15.60 -2.40
N ALA A 136 8.29 14.66 -3.34
CA ALA A 136 9.48 14.14 -4.01
C ALA A 136 10.09 15.13 -5.02
N GLN A 137 9.44 16.25 -5.35
CA GLN A 137 9.91 17.22 -6.33
C GLN A 137 10.17 16.61 -7.72
N THR A 138 9.24 15.79 -8.20
CA THR A 138 9.33 15.09 -9.50
C THR A 138 7.99 15.13 -10.25
N THR A 139 7.92 14.51 -11.43
CA THR A 139 6.70 14.39 -12.24
C THR A 139 6.41 12.94 -12.57
N ALA A 140 5.15 12.63 -12.88
CA ALA A 140 4.70 11.28 -13.23
C ALA A 140 5.46 10.67 -14.42
N GLU A 141 5.92 11.51 -15.36
CA GLU A 141 6.66 11.08 -16.55
C GLU A 141 8.10 10.64 -16.24
N LYS A 142 8.66 11.09 -15.12
CA LYS A 142 10.02 10.77 -14.66
C LYS A 142 10.04 9.76 -13.51
N SER A 143 8.88 9.25 -13.14
CA SER A 143 8.69 8.41 -11.97
C SER A 143 8.15 7.04 -12.35
N TYR A 144 8.53 6.06 -11.53
CA TYR A 144 8.15 4.66 -11.67
C TYR A 144 7.33 4.26 -10.44
N PHE A 145 6.23 3.53 -10.64
CA PHE A 145 5.34 3.11 -9.56
C PHE A 145 5.06 1.62 -9.62
N VAL A 146 5.23 0.95 -8.49
CA VAL A 146 4.89 -0.47 -8.30
C VAL A 146 3.96 -0.61 -7.10
N ASP A 147 2.88 -1.35 -7.27
CA ASP A 147 1.90 -1.63 -6.21
C ASP A 147 1.23 -2.99 -6.47
N ASP A 148 0.80 -3.66 -5.41
CA ASP A 148 0.11 -4.95 -5.44
C ASP A 148 -1.41 -4.80 -5.55
N ASN A 149 -1.93 -3.58 -5.48
CA ASN A 149 -3.34 -3.28 -5.72
C ASN A 149 -3.52 -2.63 -7.09
N PHE A 150 -4.23 -3.31 -7.99
CA PHE A 150 -4.43 -2.84 -9.36
C PHE A 150 -5.16 -1.49 -9.44
N GLY A 151 -6.10 -1.24 -8.52
CA GLY A 151 -6.79 0.04 -8.42
C GLY A 151 -5.82 1.19 -8.13
N ASN A 152 -4.81 0.96 -7.29
CA ASN A 152 -3.74 1.92 -7.03
C ASN A 152 -2.89 2.14 -8.29
N VAL A 153 -2.48 1.07 -8.98
CA VAL A 153 -1.66 1.17 -10.20
C VAL A 153 -2.38 1.97 -11.28
N ARG A 154 -3.68 1.71 -11.48
CA ARG A 154 -4.51 2.48 -12.42
C ARG A 154 -4.78 3.90 -11.97
N GLY A 155 -4.99 4.11 -10.66
CA GLY A 155 -5.25 5.42 -10.07
C GLY A 155 -4.07 6.38 -10.23
N ALA A 156 -2.84 5.87 -10.18
CA ALA A 156 -1.62 6.64 -10.35
C ALA A 156 -1.57 7.37 -11.70
N LYS A 157 -1.96 6.68 -12.79
CA LYS A 157 -1.85 7.19 -14.17
C LYS A 157 -0.44 7.69 -14.53
N TRP A 158 0.59 7.05 -13.96
CA TRP A 158 1.98 7.35 -14.32
C TRP A 158 2.38 6.57 -15.57
N LYS A 159 3.38 7.07 -16.29
CA LYS A 159 3.83 6.44 -17.54
C LYS A 159 4.46 5.06 -17.30
N HIS A 160 5.16 4.92 -16.18
CA HIS A 160 5.88 3.70 -15.83
C HIS A 160 5.24 3.07 -14.59
N CYS A 161 4.32 2.15 -14.82
CA CYS A 161 3.60 1.44 -13.77
C CYS A 161 3.85 -0.07 -13.86
N ALA A 162 4.04 -0.71 -12.71
CA ALA A 162 4.11 -2.16 -12.58
C ALA A 162 3.08 -2.65 -11.56
N PHE A 163 2.32 -3.67 -11.92
CA PHE A 163 1.40 -4.37 -11.04
C PHE A 163 2.08 -5.63 -10.50
N LEU A 164 2.27 -5.68 -9.19
CA LEU A 164 2.80 -6.87 -8.51
C LEU A 164 1.67 -7.86 -8.26
N TYR A 165 1.55 -8.83 -9.16
CA TYR A 165 0.50 -9.83 -9.12
C TYR A 165 0.97 -11.14 -8.50
N ASP A 166 0.39 -11.48 -7.35
CA ASP A 166 0.51 -12.78 -6.72
C ASP A 166 -0.84 -13.52 -6.79
N ALA A 167 -0.89 -14.57 -7.61
CA ALA A 167 -2.10 -15.38 -7.80
C ALA A 167 -2.60 -16.05 -6.51
N ALA A 168 -1.72 -16.36 -5.57
CA ALA A 168 -2.10 -16.96 -4.29
C ALA A 168 -2.70 -15.93 -3.33
N LEU A 169 -2.22 -14.69 -3.36
CA LEU A 169 -2.85 -13.58 -2.63
C LEU A 169 -4.20 -13.22 -3.24
N ASP A 170 -4.29 -13.20 -4.57
CA ASP A 170 -5.53 -12.89 -5.29
C ASP A 170 -6.64 -13.90 -4.98
N ALA A 171 -6.31 -15.20 -5.03
CA ALA A 171 -7.24 -16.27 -4.65
C ALA A 171 -7.74 -16.15 -3.19
N LYS A 172 -6.87 -15.74 -2.26
CA LYS A 172 -7.27 -15.53 -0.85
C LYS A 172 -8.15 -14.29 -0.66
N ALA A 173 -7.87 -13.23 -1.39
CA ALA A 173 -8.67 -12.01 -1.36
C ALA A 173 -10.07 -12.24 -1.96
N LEU A 174 -10.17 -12.97 -3.08
CA LEU A 174 -11.44 -13.42 -3.67
C LEU A 174 -12.23 -14.35 -2.72
N ALA A 175 -11.54 -15.16 -1.92
CA ALA A 175 -12.15 -16.00 -0.90
C ALA A 175 -12.56 -15.24 0.38
N GLY A 176 -12.33 -13.92 0.47
CA GLY A 176 -12.64 -13.11 1.66
C GLY A 176 -11.77 -13.42 2.88
N THR A 177 -10.63 -14.09 2.70
CA THR A 177 -9.72 -14.54 3.78
C THR A 177 -8.36 -13.84 3.78
N GLY A 178 -8.03 -13.12 2.70
CA GLY A 178 -6.82 -12.29 2.58
C GLY A 178 -7.01 -10.88 3.13
N ALA A 179 -5.90 -10.21 3.50
CA ALA A 179 -5.93 -8.79 3.89
C ALA A 179 -6.34 -7.95 2.67
N GLY A 180 -7.65 -7.67 2.55
CA GLY A 180 -8.30 -6.97 1.44
C GLY A 180 -7.42 -5.89 0.81
N GLY A 181 -6.67 -6.28 -0.20
CA GLY A 181 -6.08 -5.45 -1.22
C GLY A 181 -6.99 -5.58 -2.42
N GLY A 182 -7.37 -4.46 -3.04
CA GLY A 182 -8.24 -4.44 -4.20
C GLY A 182 -7.79 -5.45 -5.25
N VAL A 183 -8.55 -6.54 -5.35
CA VAL A 183 -8.46 -7.55 -6.39
C VAL A 183 -8.92 -6.86 -7.68
N GLY A 184 -7.98 -6.24 -8.38
CA GLY A 184 -8.14 -6.12 -9.81
C GLY A 184 -7.90 -7.50 -10.39
N ASN A 185 -8.89 -8.05 -11.07
CA ASN A 185 -8.66 -9.28 -11.81
C ASN A 185 -7.59 -8.98 -12.85
N ILE A 186 -6.57 -9.84 -13.00
CA ILE A 186 -5.59 -9.69 -14.09
C ILE A 186 -6.30 -9.59 -15.46
N GLY A 187 -7.51 -10.14 -15.59
CA GLY A 187 -8.37 -10.01 -16.77
C GLY A 187 -8.92 -8.59 -17.03
N ASP A 188 -8.83 -7.67 -16.06
CA ASP A 188 -9.20 -6.26 -16.22
C ASP A 188 -8.06 -5.41 -16.81
N LEU A 189 -6.83 -5.95 -16.88
CA LEU A 189 -5.71 -5.31 -17.57
C LEU A 189 -5.99 -5.28 -19.07
N LYS A 190 -5.96 -4.09 -19.63
CA LYS A 190 -6.01 -3.94 -21.07
C LYS A 190 -4.61 -3.65 -21.61
N PRO A 191 -4.21 -4.21 -22.76
CA PRO A 191 -2.89 -3.96 -23.35
C PRO A 191 -2.55 -2.46 -23.49
N GLU A 192 -3.55 -1.61 -23.70
CA GLU A 192 -3.41 -0.16 -23.80
C GLU A 192 -3.07 0.56 -22.49
N ASP A 193 -3.18 -0.09 -21.33
CA ASP A 193 -2.90 0.55 -20.04
C ASP A 193 -1.39 0.81 -19.83
N GLY A 194 -0.50 0.17 -20.62
CA GLY A 194 0.95 0.34 -20.52
C GLY A 194 1.55 -0.12 -19.19
N ILE A 195 0.79 -0.88 -18.40
CA ILE A 195 1.18 -1.42 -17.10
C ILE A 195 1.92 -2.73 -17.30
N SER A 196 3.13 -2.84 -16.74
CA SER A 196 3.85 -4.12 -16.68
C SER A 196 3.28 -5.00 -15.59
N VAL A 197 3.09 -6.30 -15.85
CA VAL A 197 2.75 -7.27 -14.80
C VAL A 197 4.00 -7.98 -14.36
N ILE A 198 4.26 -7.99 -13.06
CA ILE A 198 5.37 -8.70 -12.44
C ILE A 198 4.84 -9.63 -11.36
N HIS A 199 5.57 -10.70 -11.07
CA HIS A 199 5.14 -11.69 -10.07
C HIS A 199 5.99 -11.64 -8.81
N ARG A 200 7.18 -11.04 -8.90
CA ARG A 200 8.05 -10.72 -7.78
C ARG A 200 8.74 -9.39 -8.03
N LEU A 201 9.21 -8.74 -6.98
CA LEU A 201 9.87 -7.43 -7.11
C LEU A 201 11.13 -7.49 -7.98
N GLU A 202 11.84 -8.62 -8.01
CA GLU A 202 13.06 -8.77 -8.81
C GLU A 202 12.83 -8.68 -10.31
N ASP A 203 11.61 -8.94 -10.77
CA ASP A 203 11.22 -8.83 -12.18
C ASP A 203 11.26 -7.35 -12.65
N LEU A 204 11.31 -6.38 -11.73
CA LEU A 204 11.55 -4.97 -12.03
C LEU A 204 12.83 -4.75 -12.83
N ARG A 205 13.86 -5.59 -12.65
CA ARG A 205 15.10 -5.52 -13.46
C ARG A 205 14.86 -5.79 -14.94
N GLN A 206 13.81 -6.53 -15.29
CA GLN A 206 13.48 -6.85 -16.68
C GLN A 206 12.59 -5.78 -17.30
N VAL A 207 11.65 -5.24 -16.53
CA VAL A 207 10.68 -4.26 -17.04
C VAL A 207 11.22 -2.84 -17.02
N TRP A 208 12.14 -2.50 -16.09
CA TRP A 208 12.77 -1.19 -15.95
C TRP A 208 14.32 -1.29 -15.84
N PRO A 209 15.01 -1.96 -16.79
CA PRO A 209 16.45 -2.19 -16.70
C PRO A 209 17.27 -0.90 -16.55
N GLU A 210 16.77 0.23 -17.06
CA GLU A 210 17.42 1.54 -17.00
C GLU A 210 17.52 2.14 -15.59
N VAL A 211 16.68 1.68 -14.65
CA VAL A 211 16.66 2.13 -13.24
C VAL A 211 17.79 1.49 -12.42
N PHE A 212 18.29 0.34 -12.86
CA PHE A 212 19.29 -0.44 -12.13
C PHE A 212 20.71 -0.21 -12.66
N LYS A 213 21.70 -0.51 -11.81
CA LYS A 213 23.12 -0.52 -12.19
C LYS A 213 23.35 -1.57 -13.28
N SER A 214 24.17 -1.21 -14.27
CA SER A 214 24.61 -2.11 -15.36
C SER A 214 25.64 -3.12 -14.88
#